data_AF-A0A6V7IW56-F1
#
_entry.id   AF-A0A6V7IW56-F1
#
_cell.length_a   1.000
_cell.length_b   1.000
_cell.length_c   1.000
_cell.angle_alpha   90.00
_cell.angle_beta   90.00
_cell.angle_gamma   90.00
#
_symmetry.space_group_name_H-M   'P 1'
#
loop_
_entity.id
_entity.type
_entity.pdbx_description
1 polymer ?
#
loop_
_entity_poly.entity_id
_entity_poly.type
_entity_poly.pdbx_seq_one_letter_code
_entity_poly.pdbx_strand_id
1 'polypeptide(L)'
;TTWTQELVWLLSNNLDYEAASKKYLAERFPFLEYVLIIIGKYCIDESWSILIGLIFRFSMFNHPEVTREFISMNEGEPEKQEFCKQLGVPGYESLEKMSSPRFIKSHFPFSLLPGIVDVGCKVG
;
A
#
# COMPACT_ATOMS: atom_id res chain seq x y z
N THR A 1 -12.09 -5.18 -7.73
CA THR A 1 -11.99 -4.23 -6.61
C THR A 1 -12.30 -2.78 -7.02
N THR A 2 -11.83 -2.25 -8.16
CA THR A 2 -11.97 -0.81 -8.52
C THR A 2 -13.40 -0.27 -8.53
N TRP A 3 -14.33 -0.89 -9.28
CA TRP A 3 -15.73 -0.45 -9.31
C TRP A 3 -16.40 -0.49 -7.93
N THR A 4 -16.16 -1.55 -7.16
CA THR A 4 -16.66 -1.68 -5.78
C THR A 4 -16.15 -0.55 -4.89
N GLN A 5 -14.87 -0.19 -4.98
CA GLN A 5 -14.29 0.91 -4.20
C GLN A 5 -14.96 2.25 -4.52
N GLU A 6 -15.19 2.56 -5.80
CA GLU A 6 -15.88 3.79 -6.19
C GLU A 6 -17.31 3.85 -5.65
N LEU A 7 -18.06 2.77 -5.81
CA LEU A 7 -19.44 2.70 -5.33
C LEU A 7 -19.53 2.83 -3.81
N VAL A 8 -18.69 2.10 -3.06
CA VAL A 8 -18.66 2.15 -1.59
C VAL A 8 -18.29 3.55 -1.10
N TRP A 9 -17.32 4.20 -1.75
CA TRP A 9 -16.89 5.54 -1.37
C TRP A 9 -17.98 6.56 -1.61
N LEU A 10 -18.62 6.56 -2.78
CA LEU A 10 -19.72 7.46 -3.10
C LEU A 10 -20.90 7.27 -2.14
N LEU A 11 -21.30 6.02 -1.89
CA LEU A 11 -22.38 5.73 -0.94
C LEU A 11 -22.07 6.22 0.48
N SER A 12 -20.81 6.11 0.91
CA SER A 12 -20.38 6.55 2.24
C SER A 12 -20.19 8.07 2.37
N ASN A 13 -20.07 8.78 1.24
CA ASN A 13 -19.84 10.23 1.19
C ASN A 13 -21.01 10.97 0.52
N ASN A 14 -22.25 10.49 0.71
CA ASN A 14 -23.47 11.15 0.24
C ASN A 14 -23.50 11.45 -1.28
N LEU A 15 -22.92 10.56 -2.09
CA LEU A 15 -22.81 10.70 -3.54
C LEU A 15 -22.05 11.96 -3.98
N ASP A 16 -20.99 12.36 -3.26
CA ASP A 16 -20.11 13.47 -3.62
C ASP A 16 -19.21 13.12 -4.84
N TYR A 17 -19.76 13.30 -6.04
CA TYR A 17 -19.05 13.06 -7.31
C TYR A 17 -17.89 14.05 -7.54
N GLU A 18 -17.97 15.26 -6.99
CA GLU A 18 -16.95 16.29 -7.19
C GLU A 18 -15.66 15.89 -6.48
N ALA A 19 -15.75 15.50 -5.21
CA ALA A 19 -14.61 15.01 -4.46
C ALA A 19 -14.08 13.68 -5.01
N ALA A 20 -14.96 12.79 -5.47
CA ALA A 20 -14.57 11.52 -6.11
C ALA A 20 -13.74 11.74 -7.38
N SER A 21 -14.09 12.76 -8.18
CA SER A 21 -13.36 13.12 -9.39
C SER A 21 -12.03 13.82 -9.11
N LYS A 22 -11.93 14.56 -7.99
CA LYS A 22 -10.72 15.32 -7.62
C LYS A 22 -9.64 14.45 -6.96
N LYS A 23 -10.04 13.47 -6.16
CA LYS A 23 -9.10 12.63 -5.39
C LYS A 23 -8.84 11.31 -6.09
N TYR A 24 -7.55 10.99 -6.28
CA TYR A 24 -7.16 9.69 -6.82
C TYR A 24 -7.63 8.55 -5.92
N LEU A 25 -7.96 7.41 -6.54
CA LEU A 25 -8.47 6.25 -5.81
C LEU A 25 -7.48 5.73 -4.76
N ALA A 26 -6.18 5.79 -5.04
CA ALA A 26 -5.13 5.36 -4.10
C ALA A 26 -5.06 6.23 -2.83
N GLU A 27 -5.47 7.51 -2.91
CA GLU A 27 -5.57 8.39 -1.74
C GLU A 27 -6.81 8.05 -0.90
N ARG A 28 -7.90 7.64 -1.57
CA ARG A 28 -9.18 7.28 -0.92
C ARG A 28 -9.15 5.87 -0.32
N PHE A 29 -8.48 4.94 -1.00
CA PHE A 29 -8.28 3.56 -0.57
C PHE A 29 -6.78 3.24 -0.59
N PRO A 30 -6.06 3.54 0.51
CA PRO A 30 -4.72 3.02 0.69
C PRO A 30 -4.76 1.50 0.53
N PHE A 31 -3.92 1.03 -0.38
CA PHE A 31 -3.79 -0.38 -0.65
C PHE A 31 -2.69 -0.94 0.23
N LEU A 32 -3.07 -1.85 1.12
CA LEU A 32 -2.20 -2.35 2.19
C LEU A 32 -0.92 -3.01 1.64
N GLU A 33 -0.99 -3.55 0.43
CA GLU A 33 0.09 -4.22 -0.28
C GLU A 33 0.85 -3.30 -1.26
N TYR A 34 0.46 -2.02 -1.42
CA TYR A 34 1.02 -1.15 -2.47
C TYR A 34 2.51 -0.85 -2.31
N VAL A 35 3.04 -0.97 -1.08
CA VAL A 35 4.48 -0.93 -0.77
C VAL A 35 5.29 -1.79 -1.74
N LEU A 36 4.72 -2.92 -2.20
CA LEU A 36 5.39 -3.89 -3.04
C LEU A 36 5.63 -3.45 -4.49
N ILE A 37 4.73 -2.63 -5.06
CA ILE A 37 4.75 -2.33 -6.51
C ILE A 37 5.72 -1.18 -6.83
N ILE A 38 5.97 -0.27 -5.88
CA ILE A 38 6.81 0.90 -6.14
C ILE A 38 8.31 0.63 -5.92
N ILE A 39 8.66 -0.23 -4.94
CA ILE A 39 10.07 -0.63 -4.68
C ILE A 39 10.71 -1.16 -5.97
N GLY A 40 10.03 -2.07 -6.67
CA GLY A 40 10.55 -2.71 -7.88
C GLY A 40 10.72 -1.80 -9.10
N LYS A 41 10.07 -0.62 -9.12
CA LYS A 41 10.15 0.33 -10.24
C LYS A 41 11.10 1.51 -9.98
N TYR A 42 11.25 1.93 -8.72
CA TYR A 42 11.99 3.15 -8.38
C TYR A 42 13.32 2.89 -7.66
N CYS A 43 13.41 1.84 -6.83
CA CYS A 43 14.63 1.53 -6.08
C CYS A 43 15.55 0.51 -6.83
N ILE A 44 15.13 -0.03 -7.99
CA ILE A 44 15.81 -1.14 -8.69
C ILE A 44 15.82 -0.89 -10.21
N ASP A 45 16.95 -1.18 -10.88
CA ASP A 45 17.09 -1.06 -12.34
C ASP A 45 16.13 -2.02 -13.08
N GLU A 46 15.67 -1.64 -14.28
CA GLU A 46 14.69 -2.37 -15.10
C GLU A 46 15.06 -3.85 -15.33
N SER A 47 16.34 -4.20 -15.28
CA SER A 47 16.85 -5.57 -15.46
C SER A 47 16.38 -6.55 -14.38
N TRP A 48 16.05 -6.06 -13.18
CA TRP A 48 15.53 -6.87 -12.06
C TRP A 48 14.00 -6.87 -11.95
N SER A 49 13.33 -5.94 -12.62
CA SER A 49 11.87 -5.76 -12.53
C SER A 49 11.08 -6.99 -13.00
N ILE A 50 11.63 -7.77 -13.94
CA ILE A 50 11.05 -9.02 -14.46
C ILE A 50 11.23 -10.19 -13.47
N LEU A 51 12.31 -10.20 -12.69
CA LEU A 51 12.58 -11.26 -11.69
C LEU A 51 11.81 -11.06 -10.38
N ILE A 52 11.54 -9.81 -10.01
CA ILE A 52 10.84 -9.46 -8.76
C ILE A 52 9.35 -9.74 -8.84
N GLY A 53 8.75 -9.66 -10.04
CA GLY A 53 7.34 -10.02 -10.25
C GLY A 53 7.01 -11.50 -10.04
N LEU A 54 8.01 -12.38 -10.04
CA LEU A 54 7.81 -13.84 -10.05
C LEU A 54 8.35 -14.60 -8.83
N ILE A 55 9.22 -14.02 -7.97
CA ILE A 55 9.94 -14.85 -6.96
C ILE A 55 9.87 -14.39 -5.49
N PHE A 56 9.65 -13.12 -5.12
CA PHE A 56 9.78 -12.74 -3.70
C PHE A 56 8.46 -12.52 -2.97
N ARG A 57 8.19 -13.48 -2.08
CA ARG A 57 7.14 -13.54 -1.05
C ARG A 57 6.81 -12.14 -0.52
N PHE A 58 5.58 -11.70 -0.81
CA PHE A 58 4.99 -10.37 -0.60
C PHE A 58 5.14 -9.75 0.81
N SER A 59 5.65 -10.48 1.81
CA SER A 59 5.85 -10.01 3.19
C SER A 59 7.32 -9.69 3.55
N MET A 60 8.30 -9.98 2.70
CA MET A 60 9.72 -9.80 3.04
C MET A 60 10.22 -8.35 2.95
N PHE A 61 9.51 -7.48 2.24
CA PHE A 61 9.95 -6.09 2.01
C PHE A 61 9.85 -5.18 3.24
N ASN A 62 9.04 -5.55 4.24
CA ASN A 62 8.99 -4.85 5.52
C ASN A 62 10.07 -5.33 6.50
N HIS A 63 10.90 -6.32 6.11
CA HIS A 63 11.99 -6.76 6.97
C HIS A 63 13.08 -5.68 7.01
N PRO A 64 13.58 -5.27 8.19
CA PRO A 64 14.57 -4.20 8.30
C PRO A 64 15.84 -4.45 7.47
N GLU A 65 16.22 -5.71 7.27
CA GLU A 65 17.39 -6.06 6.45
C GLU A 65 17.17 -5.71 4.97
N VAL A 66 15.99 -6.01 4.44
CA VAL A 66 15.65 -5.71 3.04
C VAL A 66 15.60 -4.20 2.80
N THR A 67 15.04 -3.43 3.75
CA THR A 67 15.07 -1.97 3.67
C THR A 67 16.50 -1.42 3.67
N ARG A 68 17.41 -1.97 4.48
CA ARG A 68 18.82 -1.55 4.50
C ARG A 68 19.52 -1.85 3.18
N GLU A 69 19.28 -3.02 2.61
CA GLU A 69 19.81 -3.38 1.29
C GLU A 69 19.37 -2.37 0.24
N PHE A 70 18.08 -2.02 0.17
CA PHE A 70 17.60 -0.99 -0.77
C PHE A 70 18.23 0.38 -0.56
N ILE A 71 18.43 0.81 0.69
CA ILE A 71 19.11 2.08 0.99
C ILE A 71 20.57 2.04 0.53
N SER A 72 21.26 0.91 0.72
CA SER A 72 22.66 0.72 0.28
C SER A 72 22.78 0.68 -1.24
N MET A 73 21.81 0.08 -1.94
CA MET A 73 21.78 0.03 -3.40
C MET A 73 21.55 1.40 -4.05
N ASN A 74 20.99 2.36 -3.29
CA ASN A 74 20.70 3.71 -3.74
C ASN A 74 21.64 4.74 -3.08
N GLU A 75 22.87 4.33 -2.75
CA GLU A 75 23.88 5.24 -2.20
C GLU A 75 24.18 6.40 -3.18
N GLY A 76 24.20 7.64 -2.66
CA GLY A 76 24.37 8.85 -3.46
C GLY A 76 23.08 9.49 -3.98
N GLU A 77 21.93 8.82 -3.84
CA GLU A 77 20.61 9.31 -4.28
C GLU A 77 19.68 9.52 -3.07
N PRO A 78 19.79 10.65 -2.35
CA PRO A 78 19.12 10.85 -1.05
C PRO A 78 17.59 10.76 -1.13
N GLU A 79 16.99 11.19 -2.25
CA GLU A 79 15.55 11.08 -2.47
C GLU A 79 15.10 9.62 -2.57
N LYS A 80 15.86 8.77 -3.27
CA LYS A 80 15.56 7.34 -3.38
C LYS A 80 15.77 6.63 -2.05
N GLN A 81 16.80 6.99 -1.29
CA GLN A 81 17.03 6.42 0.04
C GLN A 81 15.88 6.75 0.99
N GLU A 82 15.40 8.00 1.00
CA GLU A 82 14.25 8.39 1.82
C GLU A 82 12.97 7.66 1.36
N PHE A 83 12.78 7.52 0.06
CA PHE A 83 11.68 6.75 -0.50
C PHE A 83 11.73 5.27 -0.07
N CYS A 84 12.89 4.60 -0.14
CA CYS A 84 12.99 3.21 0.29
C CYS A 84 12.80 3.06 1.82
N LYS A 85 13.12 4.07 2.65
CA LYS A 85 12.74 4.09 4.08
C LYS A 85 11.23 4.18 4.28
N GLN A 86 10.56 5.08 3.56
CA GLN A 86 9.10 5.24 3.65
C GLN A 86 8.38 3.95 3.23
N LEU A 87 8.94 3.22 2.28
CA LEU A 87 8.43 1.91 1.86
C LEU A 87 8.66 0.82 2.91
N GLY A 88 9.73 0.92 3.71
CA GLY A 88 9.96 -0.01 4.82
C GLY A 88 8.95 0.12 5.97
N VAL A 89 8.14 1.18 5.98
CA VAL A 89 7.11 1.40 7.00
C VAL A 89 5.97 0.40 6.78
N PRO A 90 5.64 -0.45 7.77
CA PRO A 90 4.52 -1.36 7.66
C PRO A 90 3.21 -0.60 7.40
N GLY A 91 2.36 -1.13 6.51
CA GLY A 91 1.12 -0.46 6.12
C GLY A 91 0.18 -0.15 7.29
N TYR A 92 0.19 -0.93 8.38
CA TYR A 92 -0.65 -0.67 9.55
C TYR A 92 -0.28 0.63 10.28
N GLU A 93 0.99 1.01 10.33
CA GLU A 93 1.42 2.28 10.95
C GLU A 93 0.96 3.48 10.12
N SER A 94 0.99 3.34 8.81
CA SER A 94 0.47 4.36 7.88
C SER A 94 -1.03 4.53 8.04
N LEU A 95 -1.76 3.42 8.22
CA LEU A 95 -3.22 3.44 8.44
C LEU A 95 -3.62 4.04 9.79
N GLU A 96 -2.82 3.84 10.85
CA GLU A 96 -3.09 4.41 12.17
C GLU A 96 -3.08 5.95 12.16
N LYS A 97 -2.22 6.55 11.34
CA LYS A 97 -2.09 8.01 11.19
C LYS A 97 -3.26 8.64 10.40
N MET A 98 -4.09 7.83 9.74
CA MET A 98 -5.21 8.34 8.93
C MET A 98 -6.45 8.62 9.77
N SER A 99 -7.17 9.69 9.40
CA SER A 99 -8.46 10.03 9.98
C SER A 99 -9.54 9.01 9.65
N SER A 100 -10.47 8.83 10.59
CA SER A 100 -11.66 7.98 10.40
C SER A 100 -12.77 8.74 9.66
N PRO A 101 -13.63 8.05 8.87
CA PRO A 101 -13.61 6.62 8.57
C PRO A 101 -12.55 6.24 7.51
N ARG A 102 -11.90 5.09 7.69
CA ARG A 102 -10.86 4.58 6.78
C ARG A 102 -11.44 3.57 5.80
N PHE A 103 -11.10 3.73 4.53
CA PHE A 103 -11.40 2.75 3.49
C PHE A 103 -10.09 2.07 3.11
N ILE A 104 -9.98 0.75 3.28
CA ILE A 104 -8.72 0.03 3.08
C ILE A 104 -8.93 -0.99 1.98
N LYS A 105 -8.01 -1.03 1.02
CA LYS A 105 -7.96 -2.09 0.01
C LYS A 105 -6.93 -3.12 0.43
N SER A 106 -7.27 -4.39 0.36
CA SER A 106 -6.34 -5.50 0.58
C SER A 106 -6.68 -6.70 -0.31
N HIS A 107 -5.68 -7.47 -0.70
CA HIS A 107 -5.80 -8.80 -1.30
C HIS A 107 -5.34 -9.92 -0.34
N PHE A 108 -4.95 -9.60 0.89
CA PHE A 108 -4.63 -10.62 1.88
C PHE A 108 -5.87 -11.46 2.22
N PRO A 109 -5.70 -12.78 2.42
CA PRO A 109 -6.76 -13.63 2.97
C PRO A 109 -7.08 -13.20 4.40
N PHE A 110 -8.32 -13.45 4.85
CA PHE A 110 -8.77 -13.10 6.20
C PHE A 110 -7.91 -13.68 7.32
N SER A 111 -7.28 -14.83 7.10
CA SER A 111 -6.34 -15.44 8.07
C SER A 111 -5.12 -14.57 8.37
N LEU A 112 -4.76 -13.64 7.47
CA LEU A 112 -3.66 -12.68 7.64
C LEU A 112 -4.14 -11.29 8.10
N LEU A 113 -5.45 -11.12 8.33
CA LEU A 113 -6.08 -9.89 8.82
C LEU A 113 -6.85 -10.17 10.12
N PRO A 114 -6.19 -10.65 11.19
CA PRO A 114 -6.86 -11.08 12.41
C PRO A 114 -7.63 -9.94 13.07
N GLY A 115 -8.83 -10.24 13.58
CA GLY A 115 -9.66 -9.30 14.31
C GLY A 115 -10.50 -8.34 13.45
N ILE A 116 -10.31 -8.29 12.13
CA ILE A 116 -11.08 -7.36 11.28
C ILE A 116 -12.58 -7.69 11.27
N VAL A 117 -12.93 -8.97 11.29
CA VAL A 117 -14.33 -9.45 11.30
C VAL A 117 -14.96 -9.24 12.69
N ASP A 118 -14.17 -9.30 13.76
CA ASP A 118 -14.65 -9.26 15.14
C ASP A 118 -14.97 -7.84 15.63
N VAL A 119 -14.38 -6.82 15.01
CA VAL A 119 -14.52 -5.40 15.43
C VAL A 119 -15.62 -4.65 14.66
N GLY A 120 -16.47 -5.36 13.91
CA GLY A 120 -17.55 -4.74 13.13
C GLY A 120 -17.09 -4.03 11.86
N CYS A 121 -15.88 -4.35 11.35
CA CYS A 121 -15.44 -3.88 10.05
C CYS A 121 -16.34 -4.46 8.95
N LYS A 122 -16.70 -3.64 7.97
CA LYS A 122 -17.47 -4.08 6.79
C LYS A 122 -16.51 -4.42 5.66
N VAL A 123 -16.62 -5.63 5.14
CA VAL A 123 -15.82 -6.13 4.01
C VAL A 123 -16.73 -6.42 2.83
N GLY A 124 -16.31 -6.07 1.61
CA GLY A 124 -17.05 -6.30 0.37
C GLY A 124 -16.14 -6.56 -0.83
#